data_AF-A0A7W8PGL1-F1
#
_entry.id   AF-A0A7W8PGL1-F1
#
_cell.length_a   1.000
_cell.length_b   1.000
_cell.length_c   1.000
_cell.angle_alpha   90.00
_cell.angle_beta   90.00
_cell.angle_gamma   90.00
#
_symmetry.space_group_name_H-M   'P 1'
#
loop_
_entity.id
_entity.type
_entity.pdbx_description
1 polymer ?
#
loop_
_entity_poly.entity_id
_entity_poly.type
_entity_poly.pdbx_seq_one_letter_code
_entity_poly.pdbx_strand_id
1 'polypeptide(L)'
;MSLLDNLSLAEAHMSPLSDQQFAAYVGIDWADTKHDVCLQAAGDTRREFSCVPHQVACIDEWAKGLHQRFDGPIAVALELARGPIVSALQKYDFFVLFPVNPSTLAKYREAFKPSRAKDDPTDAELALDLLLCHPERFAPLRPQSAGMRCLMSLIEQRREMVGDKTRFTNRLCNTLKQYYPQALEWFEHIDTVLFCDFITRWPTLPAVKHAHRSTLETFFHAHNCRRPRLIETRLESIRSATSLTEDPGIVSPCRLHALALVAQLRAALAAIDVFDREIATVARTLPDFALFECLPGAGPHLTPRLLAAFGEQRERFRHAAELQKYSGIAPVTERSGKKCWVHWRWQCPKFLRQTFVEWAGQTINKSFWAGAYYRQQRAKGSSYQAAVRALAFKWIRILYRCWQTGTRYDESIYLNALRKRGSPPSWKPRASPLETLDGLTQGVIRPFKLPGSGRSIAGKADVIYWLQEKPMKRTWTIIGVADVARSFKWYQSLFGQPETLPAHDYFGQIVDTDGTVLLCLHQWGAHEHPPLASRYRAEPGNGLLLFFRIDDFDDALPRARALVAGLEEEPNVNPNTGTKEFALRDPDGYYVMVSALDPP
;
A
#
# COMPACT_ATOMS: atom_id res chain seq x y z
N MET A 1 33.49 49.23 15.03
CA MET A 1 32.23 49.57 15.73
C MET A 1 31.08 49.00 14.91
N SER A 2 30.30 48.01 15.32
CA SER A 2 30.39 46.99 16.35
C SER A 2 29.65 45.78 15.77
N LEU A 3 30.34 44.65 15.70
CA LEU A 3 29.71 43.33 15.72
C LEU A 3 29.09 43.18 17.11
N LEU A 4 27.78 42.89 17.18
CA LEU A 4 26.98 42.37 18.31
C LEU A 4 25.59 43.02 18.18
N ASP A 5 24.61 42.32 17.57
CA ASP A 5 23.16 42.53 17.81
C ASP A 5 22.25 41.62 16.96
N ASN A 6 22.57 40.32 16.81
CA ASN A 6 21.63 39.38 16.16
C ASN A 6 21.66 37.94 16.71
N LEU A 7 22.01 37.79 17.99
CA LEU A 7 21.89 36.52 18.72
C LEU A 7 20.96 36.73 19.93
N SER A 8 19.67 36.95 19.68
CA SER A 8 18.64 37.02 20.72
C SER A 8 17.29 36.60 20.15
N LEU A 9 17.14 35.31 19.89
CA LEU A 9 15.86 34.58 19.76
C LEU A 9 16.15 33.07 19.82
N ALA A 10 17.01 32.69 20.76
CA ALA A 10 17.01 31.35 21.34
C ALA A 10 16.20 31.44 22.63
N GLU A 11 14.88 31.70 22.51
CA GLU A 11 13.99 31.49 23.64
C GLU A 11 14.05 30.00 23.99
N ALA A 12 14.53 29.78 25.21
CA ALA A 12 14.76 28.49 25.83
C ALA A 12 13.54 27.58 25.68
N HIS A 13 13.65 26.62 24.76
CA HIS A 13 12.73 25.50 24.68
C HIS A 13 13.19 24.47 25.72
N MET A 14 12.79 24.68 26.98
CA MET A 14 12.97 23.70 28.03
C MET A 14 12.11 22.47 27.69
N SER A 15 12.77 21.39 27.27
CA SER A 15 12.17 20.06 27.13
C SER A 15 11.79 19.52 28.52
N PRO A 16 10.68 18.76 28.64
CA PRO A 16 10.15 18.27 29.93
C PRO A 16 11.04 17.24 30.67
N LEU A 17 12.28 17.02 30.22
CA LEU A 17 13.28 16.21 30.90
C LEU A 17 14.11 16.99 31.92
N SER A 18 14.06 18.32 31.87
CA SER A 18 14.83 19.17 32.79
C SER A 18 14.41 19.02 34.26
N ASP A 19 13.21 18.53 34.55
CA ASP A 19 12.65 18.54 35.91
C ASP A 19 12.60 17.16 36.59
N GLN A 20 12.82 16.06 35.88
CA GLN A 20 12.78 14.72 36.48
C GLN A 20 14.18 14.14 36.62
N GLN A 21 14.74 14.23 37.82
CA GLN A 21 16.03 13.65 38.15
C GLN A 21 15.89 12.13 38.32
N PHE A 22 16.57 11.36 37.45
CA PHE A 22 16.62 9.90 37.56
C PHE A 22 17.73 9.46 38.50
N ALA A 23 17.50 8.38 39.26
CA ALA A 23 18.51 7.80 40.16
C ALA A 23 19.53 6.94 39.39
N ALA A 24 19.11 6.36 38.27
CA ALA A 24 19.96 5.60 37.36
C ALA A 24 19.42 5.63 35.93
N TYR A 25 20.33 5.38 34.98
CA TYR A 25 20.05 5.29 33.56
C TYR A 25 20.48 3.91 33.06
N VAL A 26 19.62 3.27 32.29
CA VAL A 26 19.80 1.92 31.78
C VAL A 26 19.60 1.94 30.27
N GLY A 27 20.48 1.32 29.52
CA GLY A 27 20.23 0.91 28.14
C GLY A 27 20.03 -0.60 28.07
N ILE A 28 19.06 -1.06 27.28
CA ILE A 28 18.75 -2.48 27.10
C ILE A 28 18.74 -2.82 25.62
N ASP A 29 19.55 -3.82 25.26
CA ASP A 29 19.44 -4.53 24.00
C ASP A 29 18.68 -5.85 24.21
N TRP A 30 17.57 -6.00 23.49
CA TRP A 30 16.62 -7.09 23.72
C TRP A 30 16.73 -8.16 22.63
N ALA A 31 17.14 -9.37 23.00
CA ALA A 31 17.12 -10.55 22.14
C ALA A 31 16.29 -11.71 22.72
N ASP A 32 16.07 -12.77 21.94
CA ASP A 32 15.14 -13.86 22.28
C ASP A 32 15.61 -14.76 23.44
N THR A 33 16.91 -14.81 23.72
CA THR A 33 17.50 -15.71 24.73
C THR A 33 18.08 -14.97 25.93
N LYS A 34 18.65 -13.78 25.70
CA LYS A 34 19.29 -12.95 26.70
C LYS A 34 19.15 -11.47 26.35
N HIS A 35 19.28 -10.62 27.35
CA HIS A 35 19.20 -9.17 27.20
C HIS A 35 20.47 -8.56 27.76
N ASP A 36 21.19 -7.84 26.91
CA ASP A 36 22.39 -7.14 27.35
C ASP A 36 21.96 -5.78 27.92
N VAL A 37 22.49 -5.46 29.09
CA VAL A 37 22.09 -4.30 29.89
C VAL A 37 23.32 -3.47 30.20
N CYS A 38 23.24 -2.17 29.94
CA CYS A 38 24.23 -1.18 30.36
C CYS A 38 23.58 -0.24 31.38
N LEU A 39 24.19 -0.09 32.56
CA LEU A 39 23.69 0.72 33.67
C LEU A 39 24.71 1.83 34.01
N GLN A 40 24.22 3.03 34.29
CA GLN A 40 25.00 4.14 34.82
C GLN A 40 24.20 4.86 35.91
N ALA A 41 24.77 4.96 37.11
CA ALA A 41 24.16 5.70 38.22
C ALA A 41 24.19 7.21 37.95
N ALA A 42 23.22 7.94 38.51
CA ALA A 42 23.18 9.39 38.36
C ALA A 42 24.41 10.07 39.01
N GLY A 43 25.09 10.94 38.26
CA GLY A 43 26.31 11.62 38.73
C GLY A 43 27.58 10.76 38.67
N ASP A 44 27.49 9.50 38.26
CA ASP A 44 28.63 8.63 37.99
C ASP A 44 28.94 8.60 36.48
N THR A 45 30.20 8.33 36.14
CA THR A 45 30.68 8.08 34.77
C THR A 45 30.95 6.61 34.50
N ARG A 46 30.94 5.76 35.55
CA ARG A 46 31.16 4.32 35.43
C ARG A 46 29.96 3.62 34.80
N ARG A 47 30.23 2.81 33.78
CA ARG A 47 29.27 1.90 33.15
C ARG A 47 29.38 0.49 33.73
N GLU A 48 28.24 -0.09 34.05
CA GLU A 48 28.11 -1.48 34.49
C GLU A 48 27.39 -2.29 33.41
N PHE A 49 27.95 -3.45 33.07
CA PHE A 49 27.39 -4.34 32.06
C PHE A 49 26.87 -5.59 32.74
N SER A 50 25.62 -5.95 32.45
CA SER A 50 25.03 -7.20 32.89
C SER A 50 24.25 -7.85 31.76
N CYS A 51 23.93 -9.13 31.93
CA CYS A 51 23.19 -9.91 30.97
C CYS A 51 22.05 -10.60 31.73
N VAL A 52 20.82 -10.37 31.29
CA VAL A 52 19.61 -10.93 31.91
C VAL A 52 19.05 -12.01 30.99
N PRO A 53 18.95 -13.27 31.43
CA PRO A 53 18.28 -14.32 30.65
C PRO A 53 16.83 -13.95 30.33
N HIS A 54 16.33 -14.39 29.17
CA HIS A 54 14.93 -14.20 28.79
C HIS A 54 13.99 -15.13 29.59
N GLN A 55 13.90 -14.89 30.90
CA GLN A 55 13.05 -15.62 31.85
C GLN A 55 12.32 -14.60 32.72
N VAL A 56 11.00 -14.78 32.89
CA VAL A 56 10.16 -13.82 33.63
C VAL A 56 10.66 -13.60 35.06
N ALA A 57 11.12 -14.66 35.74
CA ALA A 57 11.69 -14.57 37.08
C ALA A 57 12.99 -13.75 37.11
N CYS A 58 13.93 -13.98 36.19
CA CYS A 58 15.18 -13.24 36.11
C CYS A 58 14.98 -11.75 35.81
N ILE A 59 14.03 -11.42 34.91
CA ILE A 59 13.67 -10.03 34.64
C ILE A 59 13.06 -9.38 35.89
N ASP A 60 12.28 -10.13 36.65
CA ASP A 60 11.64 -9.64 37.87
C ASP A 60 12.61 -9.39 39.02
N GLU A 61 13.53 -10.33 39.24
CA GLU A 61 14.63 -10.20 40.19
C GLU A 61 15.55 -9.04 39.83
N TRP A 62 15.90 -8.91 38.54
CA TRP A 62 16.71 -7.79 38.05
C TRP A 62 16.04 -6.44 38.29
N ALA A 63 14.75 -6.31 37.96
CA ALA A 63 13.99 -5.08 38.15
C ALA A 63 13.89 -4.69 39.63
N LYS A 64 13.57 -5.66 40.50
CA LYS A 64 13.51 -5.46 41.96
C LYS A 64 14.88 -5.11 42.54
N GLY A 65 15.94 -5.77 42.09
CA GLY A 65 17.31 -5.49 42.52
C GLY A 65 17.76 -4.07 42.15
N LEU A 66 17.38 -3.57 40.97
CA LEU A 66 17.63 -2.17 40.60
C LEU A 66 16.86 -1.19 41.48
N HIS A 67 15.60 -1.48 41.78
CA HIS A 67 14.80 -0.61 42.65
C HIS A 67 15.32 -0.59 44.11
N GLN A 68 15.76 -1.73 44.63
CA GLN A 68 16.40 -1.82 45.94
C GLN A 68 17.71 -1.04 46.00
N ARG A 69 18.46 -0.99 44.90
CA ARG A 69 19.75 -0.30 44.81
C ARG A 69 19.59 1.22 44.60
N PHE A 70 18.63 1.62 43.78
CA PHE A 70 18.38 3.01 43.40
C PHE A 70 16.94 3.34 43.81
N ASP A 71 16.78 3.88 45.02
CA ASP A 71 15.50 4.27 45.61
C ASP A 71 14.93 5.52 44.93
N GLY A 72 14.54 5.40 43.66
CA GLY A 72 14.08 6.48 42.82
C GLY A 72 13.72 6.05 41.40
N PRO A 73 13.27 6.98 40.53
CA PRO A 73 12.91 6.66 39.15
C PRO A 73 14.14 6.28 38.33
N ILE A 74 14.02 5.24 37.52
CA ILE A 74 15.08 4.71 36.67
C ILE A 74 14.68 4.90 35.21
N ALA A 75 15.53 5.58 34.44
CA ALA A 75 15.33 5.77 33.01
C ALA A 75 15.86 4.56 32.24
N VAL A 76 15.05 3.99 31.33
CA VAL A 76 15.43 2.81 30.54
C VAL A 76 15.31 3.12 29.06
N ALA A 77 16.44 3.22 28.36
CA ALA A 77 16.53 3.32 26.91
C ALA A 77 16.44 1.93 26.26
N LEU A 78 15.58 1.76 25.26
CA LEU A 78 15.46 0.52 24.50
C LEU A 78 14.99 0.78 23.06
N GLU A 79 15.30 -0.12 22.14
CA GLU A 79 14.95 0.04 20.71
C GLU A 79 13.44 -0.12 20.39
N LEU A 80 12.66 -0.62 21.35
CA LEU A 80 11.27 -1.02 21.14
C LEU A 80 10.31 -0.06 21.85
N ALA A 81 9.34 0.47 21.11
CA ALA A 81 8.21 1.22 21.68
C ALA A 81 7.04 0.32 22.11
N ARG A 82 7.04 -0.94 21.66
CA ARG A 82 6.03 -1.98 21.97
C ARG A 82 6.70 -3.34 21.97
N GLY A 83 6.14 -4.30 22.70
CA GLY A 83 6.59 -5.69 22.69
C GLY A 83 6.58 -6.33 24.08
N PRO A 84 7.06 -7.58 24.19
CA PRO A 84 7.10 -8.31 25.45
C PRO A 84 7.90 -7.58 26.54
N ILE A 85 9.08 -7.03 26.22
CA ILE A 85 9.90 -6.28 27.19
C ILE A 85 9.21 -5.02 27.70
N VAL A 86 8.66 -4.22 26.79
CA VAL A 86 7.93 -3.00 27.15
C VAL A 86 6.79 -3.36 28.10
N SER A 87 6.05 -4.43 27.79
CA SER A 87 4.94 -4.89 28.63
C SER A 87 5.41 -5.43 29.98
N ALA A 88 6.55 -6.12 30.01
CA ALA A 88 7.15 -6.67 31.22
C ALA A 88 7.72 -5.59 32.15
N LEU A 89 8.28 -4.51 31.60
CA LEU A 89 8.82 -3.39 32.38
C LEU A 89 7.73 -2.40 32.82
N GLN A 90 6.67 -2.23 32.02
CA GLN A 90 5.54 -1.34 32.35
C GLN A 90 4.76 -1.75 33.60
N LYS A 91 4.98 -2.95 34.14
CA LYS A 91 4.38 -3.37 35.42
C LYS A 91 5.04 -2.73 36.65
N TYR A 92 6.17 -2.04 36.47
CA TYR A 92 6.90 -1.37 37.54
C TYR A 92 6.80 0.15 37.42
N ASP A 93 6.28 0.81 38.45
CA ASP A 93 6.05 2.25 38.45
C ASP A 93 7.35 3.08 38.51
N PHE A 94 8.46 2.48 38.95
CA PHE A 94 9.77 3.14 39.04
C PHE A 94 10.55 3.17 37.72
N PHE A 95 10.09 2.45 36.68
CA PHE A 95 10.74 2.52 35.36
C PHE A 95 10.08 3.55 34.44
N VAL A 96 10.90 4.41 33.86
CA VAL A 96 10.51 5.34 32.81
C VAL A 96 11.19 4.92 31.51
N LEU A 97 10.39 4.42 30.56
CA LEU A 97 10.89 3.84 29.32
C LEU A 97 11.10 4.91 28.24
N PHE A 98 12.23 4.88 27.55
CA PHE A 98 12.61 5.78 26.47
C PHE A 98 12.87 4.97 25.19
N PRO A 99 11.90 4.94 24.25
CA PRO A 99 12.06 4.20 23.02
C PRO A 99 13.00 4.94 22.07
N VAL A 100 14.08 4.27 21.67
CA VAL A 100 15.05 4.73 20.68
C VAL A 100 14.68 4.12 19.33
N ASN A 101 14.71 4.91 18.26
CA ASN A 101 14.47 4.38 16.92
C ASN A 101 15.66 3.49 16.49
N PRO A 102 15.45 2.22 16.08
CA PRO A 102 16.53 1.33 15.67
C PRO A 102 17.41 1.91 14.55
N SER A 103 16.82 2.68 13.63
CA SER A 103 17.58 3.33 12.56
C SER A 103 18.44 4.50 13.06
N THR A 104 18.06 5.15 14.16
CA THR A 104 18.89 6.14 14.82
C THR A 104 20.06 5.46 15.51
N LEU A 105 19.82 4.37 16.25
CA LEU A 105 20.88 3.63 16.93
C LEU A 105 21.89 3.06 15.92
N ALA A 106 21.41 2.44 14.83
CA ALA A 106 22.26 1.92 13.77
C ALA A 106 23.15 3.00 13.13
N LYS A 107 22.60 4.19 12.84
CA LYS A 107 23.38 5.31 12.29
C LYS A 107 24.35 5.90 13.31
N TYR A 108 23.96 5.95 14.58
CA TYR A 108 24.81 6.40 15.65
C TYR A 108 26.03 5.48 15.79
N ARG A 109 25.81 4.15 15.74
CA ARG A 109 26.87 3.14 15.68
C ARG A 109 27.82 3.39 14.50
N GLU A 110 27.27 3.55 13.30
CA GLU A 110 28.06 3.80 12.08
C GLU A 110 28.89 5.09 12.16
N ALA A 111 28.36 6.14 12.78
CA ALA A 111 29.02 7.44 12.90
C ALA A 111 30.28 7.38 13.77
N PHE A 112 30.27 6.60 14.85
CA PHE A 112 31.38 6.54 15.80
C PHE A 112 32.27 5.30 15.66
N LYS A 113 31.81 4.25 14.96
CA LYS A 113 32.54 2.98 14.79
C LYS A 113 32.31 2.36 13.39
N PRO A 114 33.02 2.85 12.35
CA PRO A 114 32.92 2.27 11.00
C PRO A 114 33.56 0.87 10.88
N SER A 115 34.40 0.44 11.84
CA SER A 115 35.22 -0.77 11.75
C SER A 115 34.50 -2.10 12.07
N ARG A 116 33.28 -2.09 12.60
CA ARG A 116 32.51 -3.31 13.01
C ARG A 116 33.35 -4.33 13.78
N ALA A 117 34.13 -3.86 14.75
CA ALA A 117 35.05 -4.70 15.51
C ALA A 117 34.35 -5.36 16.70
N LYS A 118 34.97 -6.40 17.27
CA LYS A 118 34.43 -7.13 18.43
C LYS A 118 34.43 -6.30 19.73
N ASP A 119 35.26 -5.26 19.79
CA ASP A 119 35.38 -4.34 20.93
C ASP A 119 34.47 -3.09 20.78
N ASP A 120 33.46 -3.17 19.91
CA ASP A 120 32.48 -2.10 19.73
C ASP A 120 31.50 -2.06 20.93
N PRO A 121 31.06 -0.87 21.38
CA PRO A 121 30.07 -0.72 22.44
C PRO A 121 28.80 -1.49 22.08
N THR A 122 28.19 -2.14 23.08
CA THR A 122 26.95 -2.90 22.88
C THR A 122 25.80 -1.96 22.50
N ASP A 123 24.77 -2.49 21.86
CA ASP A 123 23.58 -1.69 21.51
C ASP A 123 22.90 -1.10 22.75
N ALA A 124 22.99 -1.81 23.89
CA ALA A 124 22.59 -1.34 25.20
C ALA A 124 23.39 -0.08 25.63
N GLU A 125 24.71 -0.10 25.43
CA GLU A 125 25.57 1.05 25.76
C GLU A 125 25.28 2.25 24.85
N LEU A 126 25.12 2.03 23.55
CA LEU A 126 24.78 3.09 22.60
C LEU A 126 23.41 3.72 22.88
N ALA A 127 22.43 2.90 23.29
CA ALA A 127 21.10 3.39 23.65
C ALA A 127 21.14 4.25 24.92
N LEU A 128 21.91 3.82 25.91
CA LEU A 128 22.18 4.60 27.12
C LEU A 128 22.87 5.93 26.80
N ASP A 129 23.92 5.88 25.98
CA ASP A 129 24.72 7.05 25.58
C ASP A 129 23.87 8.09 24.86
N LEU A 130 23.02 7.67 23.92
CA LEU A 130 22.07 8.55 23.24
C LEU A 130 21.12 9.27 24.22
N LEU A 131 20.60 8.54 25.21
CA LEU A 131 19.68 9.11 26.19
C LEU A 131 20.37 10.15 27.09
N LEU A 132 21.62 9.90 27.48
CA LEU A 132 22.41 10.80 28.32
C LEU A 132 22.87 12.05 27.55
N CYS A 133 23.33 11.89 26.31
CA CYS A 133 23.86 13.00 25.50
C CYS A 133 22.76 13.87 24.87
N HIS A 134 21.61 13.27 24.55
CA HIS A 134 20.52 13.94 23.84
C HIS A 134 19.15 13.69 24.48
N PRO A 135 18.97 13.94 25.80
CA PRO A 135 17.70 13.69 26.46
C PRO A 135 16.56 14.44 25.76
N GLU A 136 16.78 15.66 25.32
CA GLU A 136 15.78 16.50 24.64
C GLU A 136 15.18 15.89 23.37
N ARG A 137 15.79 14.84 22.81
CA ARG A 137 15.33 14.12 21.62
C ARG A 137 14.41 12.94 21.92
N PHE A 138 14.39 12.43 23.15
CA PHE A 138 13.67 11.21 23.52
C PHE A 138 12.57 11.51 24.53
N ALA A 139 11.31 11.29 24.14
CA ALA A 139 10.18 11.44 25.06
C ALA A 139 9.92 10.13 25.80
N PRO A 140 9.52 10.17 27.10
CA PRO A 140 9.14 8.98 27.83
C PRO A 140 7.91 8.33 27.19
N LEU A 141 7.89 7.00 27.16
CA LEU A 141 6.80 6.22 26.61
C LEU A 141 5.56 6.36 27.51
N ARG A 142 4.55 7.05 26.97
CA ARG A 142 3.22 7.13 27.60
C ARG A 142 2.28 6.15 26.90
N PRO A 143 1.96 4.99 27.51
CA PRO A 143 1.01 4.06 26.90
C PRO A 143 -0.38 4.69 26.83
N GLN A 144 -1.14 4.34 25.78
CA GLN A 144 -2.57 4.64 25.74
C GLN A 144 -3.33 3.74 26.72
N SER A 145 -4.65 3.99 26.90
CA SER A 145 -5.49 3.16 27.75
C SER A 145 -5.40 1.68 27.36
N ALA A 146 -5.69 0.79 28.31
CA ALA A 146 -5.72 -0.66 28.04
C ALA A 146 -6.70 -0.99 26.90
N GLY A 147 -7.86 -0.32 26.85
CA GLY A 147 -8.84 -0.49 25.78
C GLY A 147 -8.29 -0.06 24.41
N MET A 148 -7.60 1.08 24.33
CA MET A 148 -7.02 1.55 23.07
C MET A 148 -5.88 0.65 22.60
N ARG A 149 -5.00 0.20 23.51
CA ARG A 149 -3.94 -0.77 23.16
C ARG A 149 -4.51 -2.11 22.69
N CYS A 150 -5.57 -2.58 23.34
CA CYS A 150 -6.30 -3.76 22.92
C CYS A 150 -6.87 -3.58 21.50
N LEU A 151 -7.59 -2.48 21.26
CA LEU A 151 -8.15 -2.18 19.94
C LEU A 151 -7.07 -2.16 18.85
N MET A 152 -5.95 -1.47 19.09
CA MET A 152 -4.83 -1.38 18.15
C MET A 152 -4.28 -2.76 17.78
N SER A 153 -4.11 -3.65 18.78
CA SER A 153 -3.63 -5.01 18.55
C SER A 153 -4.64 -5.83 17.74
N LEU A 154 -5.94 -5.78 18.12
CA LEU A 154 -7.00 -6.51 17.42
C LEU A 154 -7.11 -6.11 15.95
N ILE A 155 -7.07 -4.81 15.62
CA ILE A 155 -7.19 -4.35 14.22
C ILE A 155 -5.98 -4.73 13.37
N GLU A 156 -4.77 -4.75 13.97
CA GLU A 156 -3.53 -5.15 13.29
C GLU A 156 -3.57 -6.67 13.01
N GLN A 157 -3.91 -7.50 13.99
CA GLN A 157 -4.04 -8.96 13.82
C GLN A 157 -5.17 -9.33 12.84
N ARG A 158 -6.33 -8.67 12.91
CA ARG A 158 -7.40 -8.85 11.93
C ARG A 158 -6.91 -8.56 10.50
N ARG A 159 -6.03 -7.56 10.32
CA ARG A 159 -5.46 -7.23 9.01
C ARG A 159 -4.55 -8.33 8.49
N GLU A 160 -3.80 -9.00 9.37
CA GLU A 160 -3.00 -10.17 9.02
C GLU A 160 -3.90 -11.32 8.55
N MET A 161 -4.98 -11.61 9.27
CA MET A 161 -5.96 -12.63 8.85
C MET A 161 -6.58 -12.34 7.47
N VAL A 162 -6.89 -11.07 7.17
CA VAL A 162 -7.33 -10.65 5.82
C VAL A 162 -6.23 -10.86 4.77
N GLY A 163 -4.97 -10.63 5.15
CA GLY A 163 -3.81 -10.94 4.30
C GLY A 163 -3.73 -12.43 3.98
N ASP A 164 -3.92 -13.28 4.98
CA ASP A 164 -3.90 -14.73 4.80
C ASP A 164 -5.10 -15.25 4.02
N LYS A 165 -6.31 -14.72 4.26
CA LYS A 165 -7.47 -14.94 3.40
C LYS A 165 -7.12 -14.69 1.93
N THR A 166 -6.48 -13.55 1.62
CA THR A 166 -6.06 -13.19 0.25
C THR A 166 -5.02 -14.18 -0.28
N ARG A 167 -4.03 -14.55 0.54
CA ARG A 167 -2.97 -15.49 0.18
C ARG A 167 -3.52 -16.88 -0.14
N PHE A 168 -4.39 -17.43 0.71
CA PHE A 168 -5.02 -18.73 0.49
C PHE A 168 -5.94 -18.71 -0.71
N THR A 169 -6.72 -17.64 -0.89
CA THR A 169 -7.57 -17.45 -2.08
C THR A 169 -6.74 -17.48 -3.38
N ASN A 170 -5.63 -16.74 -3.43
CA ASN A 170 -4.77 -16.72 -4.61
C ASN A 170 -4.11 -18.09 -4.88
N ARG A 171 -3.64 -18.77 -3.82
CA ARG A 171 -3.09 -20.13 -3.93
C ARG A 171 -4.16 -21.11 -4.43
N LEU A 172 -5.36 -21.06 -3.86
CA LEU A 172 -6.49 -21.91 -4.26
C LEU A 172 -6.88 -21.66 -5.72
N CYS A 173 -6.96 -20.40 -6.15
CA CYS A 173 -7.21 -20.05 -7.54
C CYS A 173 -6.14 -20.65 -8.46
N ASN A 174 -4.86 -20.52 -8.10
CA ASN A 174 -3.76 -21.09 -8.88
C ASN A 174 -3.82 -22.62 -8.95
N THR A 175 -4.17 -23.29 -7.85
CA THR A 175 -4.34 -24.75 -7.80
C THR A 175 -5.51 -25.21 -8.66
N LEU A 176 -6.67 -24.55 -8.55
CA LEU A 176 -7.86 -24.90 -9.32
C LEU A 176 -7.64 -24.71 -10.83
N LYS A 177 -6.88 -23.70 -11.26
CA LYS A 177 -6.52 -23.52 -12.68
C LYS A 177 -5.80 -24.72 -13.30
N GLN A 178 -5.11 -25.54 -12.50
CA GLN A 178 -4.35 -26.68 -13.00
C GLN A 178 -5.22 -27.90 -13.30
N TYR A 179 -6.41 -28.03 -12.70
CA TYR A 179 -7.23 -29.26 -12.83
C TYR A 179 -8.75 -29.05 -12.85
N TYR A 180 -9.25 -27.95 -12.28
CA TYR A 180 -10.68 -27.66 -12.13
C TYR A 180 -11.00 -26.16 -12.32
N PRO A 181 -10.62 -25.55 -13.46
CA PRO A 181 -10.78 -24.11 -13.70
C PRO A 181 -12.24 -23.65 -13.76
N GLN A 182 -13.17 -24.53 -14.15
CA GLN A 182 -14.60 -24.24 -14.33
C GLN A 182 -15.25 -23.77 -13.03
N ALA A 183 -14.77 -24.26 -11.88
CA ALA A 183 -15.22 -23.79 -10.57
C ALA A 183 -14.97 -22.29 -10.37
N LEU A 184 -13.95 -21.71 -11.01
CA LEU A 184 -13.66 -20.27 -10.93
C LEU A 184 -14.61 -19.43 -11.78
N GLU A 185 -15.28 -20.02 -12.77
CA GLU A 185 -16.24 -19.34 -13.64
C GLU A 185 -17.65 -19.31 -13.01
N TRP A 186 -17.99 -20.32 -12.20
CA TRP A 186 -19.31 -20.42 -11.58
C TRP A 186 -19.50 -19.48 -10.38
N PHE A 187 -18.41 -19.01 -9.79
CA PHE A 187 -18.42 -18.17 -8.59
C PHE A 187 -17.66 -16.86 -8.81
N GLU A 188 -18.37 -15.73 -8.65
CA GLU A 188 -17.77 -14.39 -8.68
C GLU A 188 -16.80 -14.16 -7.50
N HIS A 189 -17.12 -14.73 -6.33
CA HIS A 189 -16.34 -14.59 -5.10
C HIS A 189 -15.90 -15.96 -4.58
N ILE A 190 -14.61 -16.23 -4.72
CA ILE A 190 -13.94 -17.47 -4.32
C ILE A 190 -13.45 -17.46 -2.86
N ASP A 191 -13.67 -16.35 -2.17
CA ASP A 191 -13.22 -16.09 -0.81
C ASP A 191 -14.38 -16.12 0.21
N THR A 192 -15.35 -17.01 -0.06
CA THR A 192 -16.62 -17.13 0.67
C THR A 192 -16.80 -18.54 1.26
N VAL A 193 -17.59 -18.65 2.34
CA VAL A 193 -17.93 -19.94 2.96
C VAL A 193 -18.66 -20.86 1.97
N LEU A 194 -19.57 -20.31 1.16
CA LEU A 194 -20.24 -21.00 0.05
C LEU A 194 -19.24 -21.72 -0.86
N PHE A 195 -18.19 -21.02 -1.31
CA PHE A 195 -17.19 -21.59 -2.21
C PHE A 195 -16.36 -22.68 -1.51
N CYS A 196 -15.95 -22.44 -0.26
CA CYS A 196 -15.26 -23.44 0.54
C CYS A 196 -16.09 -24.73 0.67
N ASP A 197 -17.38 -24.61 0.99
CA ASP A 197 -18.27 -25.76 1.19
C ASP A 197 -18.54 -26.49 -0.12
N PHE A 198 -18.64 -25.77 -1.23
CA PHE A 198 -18.78 -26.35 -2.57
C PHE A 198 -17.57 -27.20 -2.95
N ILE A 199 -16.35 -26.64 -2.83
CA ILE A 199 -15.12 -27.39 -3.17
C ILE A 199 -14.87 -28.53 -2.18
N THR A 200 -15.23 -28.36 -0.91
CA THR A 200 -15.16 -29.45 0.08
C THR A 200 -16.04 -30.63 -0.32
N ARG A 201 -17.26 -30.36 -0.78
CA ARG A 201 -18.25 -31.39 -1.13
C ARG A 201 -18.00 -31.99 -2.52
N TRP A 202 -17.57 -31.19 -3.48
CA TRP A 202 -17.30 -31.60 -4.85
C TRP A 202 -15.95 -31.05 -5.32
N PRO A 203 -14.85 -31.72 -4.95
CA PRO A 203 -13.51 -31.20 -5.19
C PRO A 203 -13.02 -31.39 -6.63
N THR A 204 -13.79 -32.06 -7.49
CA THR A 204 -13.47 -32.32 -8.90
C THR A 204 -14.72 -32.15 -9.77
N LEU A 205 -14.51 -31.90 -11.08
CA LEU A 205 -15.60 -31.78 -12.04
C LEU A 205 -16.45 -33.07 -12.13
N PRO A 206 -15.87 -34.29 -12.22
CA PRO A 206 -16.68 -35.50 -12.18
C PRO A 206 -17.55 -35.59 -10.93
N ALA A 207 -17.02 -35.23 -9.75
CA ALA A 207 -17.77 -35.30 -8.50
C ALA A 207 -19.02 -34.41 -8.52
N VAL A 208 -18.92 -33.17 -9.03
CA VAL A 208 -20.09 -32.29 -9.13
C VAL A 208 -21.07 -32.73 -10.23
N LYS A 209 -20.59 -33.28 -11.35
CA LYS A 209 -21.44 -33.77 -12.44
C LYS A 209 -22.30 -34.96 -12.05
N HIS A 210 -21.82 -35.81 -11.14
CA HIS A 210 -22.60 -36.92 -10.59
C HIS A 210 -23.67 -36.47 -9.58
N ALA A 211 -23.63 -35.22 -9.11
CA ALA A 211 -24.63 -34.73 -8.17
C ALA A 211 -25.98 -34.51 -8.87
N HIS A 212 -27.06 -35.01 -8.26
CA HIS A 212 -28.41 -34.72 -8.74
C HIS A 212 -28.72 -33.22 -8.67
N ARG A 213 -29.53 -32.76 -9.63
CA ARG A 213 -30.00 -31.37 -9.71
C ARG A 213 -30.60 -30.88 -8.39
N SER A 214 -31.48 -31.67 -7.78
CA SER A 214 -32.10 -31.36 -6.49
C SER A 214 -31.08 -31.16 -5.35
N THR A 215 -29.99 -31.92 -5.35
CA THR A 215 -28.91 -31.80 -4.37
C THR A 215 -28.16 -30.48 -4.52
N LEU A 216 -27.88 -30.06 -5.75
CA LEU A 216 -27.21 -28.79 -6.04
C LEU A 216 -28.11 -27.59 -5.72
N GLU A 217 -29.40 -27.66 -6.06
CA GLU A 217 -30.39 -26.64 -5.71
C GLU A 217 -30.51 -26.50 -4.18
N THR A 218 -30.63 -27.62 -3.46
CA THR A 218 -30.68 -27.64 -1.99
C THR A 218 -29.42 -27.03 -1.38
N PHE A 219 -28.24 -27.34 -1.92
CA PHE A 219 -26.98 -26.76 -1.49
C PHE A 219 -26.97 -25.24 -1.66
N PHE A 220 -27.32 -24.71 -2.83
CA PHE A 220 -27.35 -23.26 -3.06
C PHE A 220 -28.37 -22.56 -2.14
N HIS A 221 -29.55 -23.17 -1.93
CA HIS A 221 -30.55 -22.62 -1.03
C HIS A 221 -30.09 -22.58 0.43
N ALA A 222 -29.36 -23.60 0.91
CA ALA A 222 -28.77 -23.62 2.25
C ALA A 222 -27.78 -22.46 2.47
N HIS A 223 -27.09 -22.02 1.40
CA HIS A 223 -26.18 -20.87 1.41
C HIS A 223 -26.85 -19.54 1.04
N ASN A 224 -28.18 -19.43 1.20
CA ASN A 224 -28.97 -18.23 0.88
C ASN A 224 -28.86 -17.75 -0.58
N CYS A 225 -28.40 -18.59 -1.51
CA CYS A 225 -28.52 -18.31 -2.94
C CYS A 225 -29.97 -18.64 -3.35
N ARG A 226 -30.77 -17.59 -3.56
CA ARG A 226 -32.21 -17.72 -3.90
C ARG A 226 -32.58 -17.16 -5.27
N ARG A 227 -31.61 -16.76 -6.09
CA ARG A 227 -31.85 -16.20 -7.42
C ARG A 227 -32.01 -17.35 -8.42
N PRO A 228 -33.22 -17.67 -8.91
CA PRO A 228 -33.46 -18.90 -9.68
C PRO A 228 -32.67 -18.92 -10.99
N ARG A 229 -32.62 -17.79 -11.70
CA ARG A 229 -31.85 -17.65 -12.95
C ARG A 229 -30.36 -17.94 -12.75
N LEU A 230 -29.76 -17.46 -11.66
CA LEU A 230 -28.34 -17.68 -11.38
C LEU A 230 -28.04 -19.16 -11.09
N ILE A 231 -28.94 -19.81 -10.34
CA ILE A 231 -28.82 -21.24 -10.05
C ILE A 231 -28.96 -22.04 -11.34
N GLU A 232 -29.95 -21.74 -12.17
CA GLU A 232 -30.13 -22.39 -13.47
C GLU A 232 -28.89 -22.26 -14.36
N THR A 233 -28.35 -21.04 -14.50
CA THR A 233 -27.12 -20.79 -15.27
C THR A 233 -25.94 -21.60 -14.76
N ARG A 234 -25.78 -21.71 -13.42
CA ARG A 234 -24.72 -22.53 -12.83
C ARG A 234 -24.92 -24.02 -13.10
N LEU A 235 -26.15 -24.52 -12.94
CA LEU A 235 -26.46 -25.93 -13.17
C LEU A 235 -26.21 -26.33 -14.63
N GLU A 236 -26.62 -25.49 -15.57
CA GLU A 236 -26.39 -25.72 -17.00
C GLU A 236 -24.91 -25.67 -17.35
N SER A 237 -24.17 -24.71 -16.77
CA SER A 237 -22.71 -24.62 -16.93
C SER A 237 -21.99 -25.83 -16.34
N ILE A 238 -22.43 -26.35 -15.19
CA ILE A 238 -21.87 -27.57 -14.59
C ILE A 238 -22.11 -28.79 -15.51
N ARG A 239 -23.30 -28.90 -16.10
CA ARG A 239 -23.65 -30.02 -17.00
C ARG A 239 -22.84 -30.00 -18.29
N SER A 240 -22.71 -28.82 -18.89
CA SER A 240 -21.99 -28.62 -20.16
C SER A 240 -20.46 -28.56 -20.01
N ALA A 241 -19.93 -28.37 -18.80
CA ALA A 241 -18.48 -28.29 -18.55
C ALA A 241 -17.72 -29.57 -18.92
N THR A 242 -16.56 -29.41 -19.57
CA THR A 242 -15.63 -30.48 -19.93
C THR A 242 -14.39 -30.43 -19.05
N SER A 243 -13.84 -31.58 -18.67
CA SER A 243 -12.61 -31.68 -17.86
C SER A 243 -11.43 -30.98 -18.56
N LEU A 244 -10.60 -30.25 -17.81
CA LEU A 244 -9.35 -29.69 -18.35
C LEU A 244 -8.34 -30.80 -18.64
N THR A 245 -8.21 -31.73 -17.69
CA THR A 245 -7.37 -32.91 -17.78
C THR A 245 -8.00 -34.03 -16.95
N GLU A 246 -7.78 -35.27 -17.37
CA GLU A 246 -8.17 -36.48 -16.64
C GLU A 246 -6.95 -37.21 -16.07
N ASP A 247 -5.75 -36.63 -16.20
CA ASP A 247 -4.50 -37.20 -15.70
C ASP A 247 -4.52 -37.32 -14.17
N PRO A 248 -4.51 -38.54 -13.60
CA PRO A 248 -4.54 -38.74 -12.16
C PRO A 248 -3.30 -38.18 -11.45
N GLY A 249 -2.16 -38.06 -12.16
CA GLY A 249 -0.92 -37.48 -11.65
C GLY A 249 -1.01 -35.97 -11.41
N ILE A 250 -1.93 -35.28 -12.08
CA ILE A 250 -2.22 -33.86 -11.86
C ILE A 250 -3.43 -33.70 -10.93
N VAL A 251 -4.52 -34.40 -11.24
CA VAL A 251 -5.81 -34.23 -10.54
C VAL A 251 -5.70 -34.63 -9.07
N SER A 252 -5.08 -35.76 -8.76
CA SER A 252 -5.03 -36.28 -7.38
C SER A 252 -4.28 -35.36 -6.40
N PRO A 253 -3.04 -34.92 -6.68
CA PRO A 253 -2.33 -34.01 -5.79
C PRO A 253 -2.97 -32.61 -5.75
N CYS A 254 -3.43 -32.08 -6.89
CA CYS A 254 -4.07 -30.76 -6.91
C CYS A 254 -5.38 -30.75 -6.12
N ARG A 255 -6.18 -31.83 -6.21
CA ARG A 255 -7.40 -32.02 -5.40
C ARG A 255 -7.10 -32.00 -3.91
N LEU A 256 -6.08 -32.75 -3.47
CA LEU A 256 -5.67 -32.78 -2.06
C LEU A 256 -5.20 -31.39 -1.60
N HIS A 257 -4.38 -30.72 -2.41
CA HIS A 257 -3.87 -29.39 -2.09
C HIS A 257 -4.99 -28.33 -2.03
N ALA A 258 -5.96 -28.40 -2.96
CA ALA A 258 -7.13 -27.52 -2.96
C ALA A 258 -7.97 -27.70 -1.68
N LEU A 259 -8.21 -28.94 -1.25
CA LEU A 259 -8.94 -29.21 0.01
C LEU A 259 -8.21 -28.68 1.24
N ALA A 260 -6.88 -28.82 1.30
CA ALA A 260 -6.07 -28.25 2.38
C ALA A 260 -6.15 -26.70 2.42
N LEU A 261 -6.05 -26.05 1.26
CA LEU A 261 -6.19 -24.60 1.14
C LEU A 261 -7.59 -24.11 1.50
N VAL A 262 -8.64 -24.87 1.15
CA VAL A 262 -10.03 -24.58 1.54
C VAL A 262 -10.20 -24.65 3.05
N ALA A 263 -9.61 -25.63 3.73
CA ALA A 263 -9.65 -25.71 5.19
C ALA A 263 -8.99 -24.49 5.85
N GLN A 264 -7.82 -24.07 5.34
CA GLN A 264 -7.13 -22.86 5.80
C GLN A 264 -7.94 -21.58 5.55
N LEU A 265 -8.53 -21.44 4.36
CA LEU A 265 -9.37 -20.30 4.00
C LEU A 265 -10.61 -20.22 4.90
N ARG A 266 -11.27 -21.36 5.18
CA ARG A 266 -12.44 -21.40 6.08
C ARG A 266 -12.05 -20.96 7.49
N ALA A 267 -10.92 -21.44 8.02
CA ALA A 267 -10.42 -21.02 9.33
C ALA A 267 -10.12 -19.51 9.39
N ALA A 268 -9.48 -18.96 8.35
CA ALA A 268 -9.20 -17.54 8.26
C ALA A 268 -10.48 -16.68 8.21
N LEU A 269 -11.50 -17.10 7.46
CA LEU A 269 -12.80 -16.42 7.40
C LEU A 269 -13.47 -16.40 8.78
N ALA A 270 -13.54 -17.54 9.46
CA ALA A 270 -14.12 -17.62 10.80
C ALA A 270 -13.36 -16.77 11.82
N ALA A 271 -12.02 -16.75 11.75
CA ALA A 271 -11.19 -15.90 12.61
C ALA A 271 -11.48 -14.41 12.37
N ILE A 272 -11.62 -13.97 11.11
CA ILE A 272 -11.98 -12.58 10.78
C ILE A 272 -13.30 -12.19 11.43
N ASP A 273 -14.32 -13.05 11.38
CA ASP A 273 -15.63 -12.79 11.99
C ASP A 273 -15.56 -12.71 13.52
N VAL A 274 -14.68 -13.48 14.16
CA VAL A 274 -14.40 -13.36 15.61
C VAL A 274 -13.75 -12.00 15.91
N PHE A 275 -12.67 -11.65 15.20
CA PHE A 275 -12.01 -10.36 15.38
C PHE A 275 -12.96 -9.18 15.12
N ASP A 276 -13.82 -9.25 14.10
CA ASP A 276 -14.79 -8.20 13.81
C ASP A 276 -15.77 -7.95 14.97
N ARG A 277 -16.22 -9.02 15.63
CA ARG A 277 -17.09 -8.90 16.81
C ARG A 277 -16.35 -8.29 18.00
N GLU A 278 -15.16 -8.77 18.31
CA GLU A 278 -14.35 -8.25 19.43
C GLU A 278 -13.95 -6.79 19.21
N ILE A 279 -13.53 -6.44 18.00
CA ILE A 279 -13.23 -5.05 17.61
C ILE A 279 -14.47 -4.18 17.81
N ALA A 280 -15.65 -4.63 17.38
CA ALA A 280 -16.87 -3.85 17.54
C ALA A 280 -17.28 -3.69 19.02
N THR A 281 -17.02 -4.68 19.87
CA THR A 281 -17.25 -4.60 21.31
C THR A 281 -16.32 -3.57 21.95
N VAL A 282 -15.00 -3.71 21.75
CA VAL A 282 -14.00 -2.82 22.36
C VAL A 282 -14.09 -1.39 21.81
N ALA A 283 -14.27 -1.22 20.50
CA ALA A 283 -14.27 0.12 19.90
C ALA A 283 -15.41 1.00 20.44
N ARG A 284 -16.58 0.42 20.72
CA ARG A 284 -17.74 1.16 21.25
C ARG A 284 -17.57 1.65 22.69
N THR A 285 -16.68 1.03 23.47
CA THR A 285 -16.43 1.48 24.85
C THR A 285 -15.45 2.66 24.93
N LEU A 286 -14.72 2.91 23.84
CA LEU A 286 -13.69 3.93 23.82
C LEU A 286 -14.25 5.34 23.62
N PRO A 287 -13.62 6.35 24.25
CA PRO A 287 -13.90 7.75 23.94
C PRO A 287 -13.72 8.03 22.45
N ASP A 288 -14.40 9.05 21.95
CA ASP A 288 -14.33 9.51 20.56
C ASP A 288 -14.79 8.51 19.48
N PHE A 289 -15.26 7.30 19.80
CA PHE A 289 -15.79 6.36 18.79
C PHE A 289 -16.85 7.01 17.90
N ALA A 290 -17.79 7.74 18.52
CA ALA A 290 -18.85 8.47 17.83
C ALA A 290 -18.34 9.60 16.91
N LEU A 291 -17.11 10.09 17.08
CA LEU A 291 -16.51 11.06 16.16
C LEU A 291 -16.16 10.41 14.81
N PHE A 292 -15.71 9.16 14.85
CA PHE A 292 -15.27 8.42 13.67
C PHE A 292 -16.40 7.64 13.01
N GLU A 293 -17.43 7.24 13.77
CA GLU A 293 -18.58 6.49 13.25
C GLU A 293 -19.38 7.28 12.21
N CYS A 294 -19.55 8.59 12.41
CA CYS A 294 -20.30 9.46 11.50
C CYS A 294 -19.56 9.78 10.20
N LEU A 295 -18.35 9.24 9.98
CA LEU A 295 -17.54 9.59 8.82
C LEU A 295 -18.05 8.91 7.54
N PRO A 296 -18.04 9.65 6.40
CA PRO A 296 -18.50 9.12 5.14
C PRO A 296 -17.65 7.91 4.75
N GLY A 297 -18.28 6.74 4.65
CA GLY A 297 -17.62 5.53 4.19
C GLY A 297 -16.64 4.87 5.15
N ALA A 298 -16.59 5.27 6.42
CA ALA A 298 -15.78 4.56 7.41
C ALA A 298 -16.36 3.16 7.71
N GLY A 299 -17.64 3.10 8.08
CA GLY A 299 -18.32 1.84 8.36
C GLY A 299 -17.65 1.01 9.48
N PRO A 300 -18.06 -0.25 9.68
CA PRO A 300 -17.67 -1.02 10.86
C PRO A 300 -16.17 -1.35 10.93
N HIS A 301 -15.47 -1.44 9.80
CA HIS A 301 -14.06 -1.84 9.77
C HIS A 301 -13.07 -0.67 9.75
N LEU A 302 -13.39 0.47 9.13
CA LEU A 302 -12.47 1.60 9.09
C LEU A 302 -12.68 2.55 10.27
N THR A 303 -13.89 2.64 10.85
CA THR A 303 -14.13 3.46 12.04
C THR A 303 -13.18 3.11 13.19
N PRO A 304 -13.02 1.84 13.61
CA PRO A 304 -12.09 1.48 14.69
C PRO A 304 -10.63 1.72 14.31
N ARG A 305 -10.27 1.54 13.03
CA ARG A 305 -8.92 1.82 12.52
C ARG A 305 -8.58 3.30 12.57
N LEU A 306 -9.53 4.17 12.23
CA LEU A 306 -9.37 5.62 12.31
C LEU A 306 -9.29 6.07 13.77
N LEU A 307 -10.14 5.52 14.64
CA LEU A 307 -10.06 5.78 16.08
C LEU A 307 -8.65 5.45 16.64
N ALA A 308 -8.14 4.26 16.34
CA ALA A 308 -6.79 3.83 16.73
C ALA A 308 -5.67 4.65 16.07
N ALA A 309 -5.89 5.17 14.86
CA ALA A 309 -4.92 5.99 14.14
C ALA A 309 -4.64 7.33 14.82
N PHE A 310 -5.68 7.96 15.37
CA PHE A 310 -5.56 9.21 16.13
C PHE A 310 -5.21 8.95 17.59
N GLY A 311 -5.88 7.97 18.22
CA GLY A 311 -5.69 7.65 19.63
C GLY A 311 -6.40 8.61 20.58
N GLU A 312 -6.21 8.38 21.88
CA GLU A 312 -6.77 9.17 22.98
C GLU A 312 -5.88 10.37 23.35
N GLN A 313 -4.57 10.27 23.13
CA GLN A 313 -3.58 11.27 23.49
C GLN A 313 -3.57 12.42 22.46
N ARG A 314 -4.34 13.49 22.71
CA ARG A 314 -4.46 14.64 21.80
C ARG A 314 -3.16 15.41 21.61
N GLU A 315 -2.33 15.45 22.66
CA GLU A 315 -1.04 16.11 22.72
C GLU A 315 0.05 15.42 21.91
N ARG A 316 -0.18 14.15 21.49
CA ARG A 316 0.77 13.35 20.72
C ARG A 316 1.23 14.03 19.42
N PHE A 317 0.36 14.83 18.82
CA PHE A 317 0.63 15.56 17.58
C PHE A 317 0.28 17.04 17.79
N ARG A 318 1.28 17.93 17.68
CA ARG A 318 1.13 19.38 17.86
C ARG A 318 0.33 20.03 16.73
N HIS A 319 0.44 19.47 15.53
CA HIS A 319 -0.33 19.90 14.36
C HIS A 319 -0.55 18.77 13.36
N ALA A 320 -1.59 18.89 12.54
CA ALA A 320 -1.97 17.87 11.54
C ALA A 320 -0.82 17.41 10.63
N ALA A 321 0.15 18.29 10.35
CA ALA A 321 1.30 17.95 9.51
C ALA A 321 2.20 16.87 10.12
N GLU A 322 2.28 16.76 11.44
CA GLU A 322 3.01 15.68 12.11
C GLU A 322 2.34 14.34 11.87
N LEU A 323 1.02 14.25 12.04
CA LEU A 323 0.27 13.03 11.75
C LEU A 323 0.38 12.63 10.27
N GLN A 324 0.35 13.58 9.34
CA GLN A 324 0.55 13.30 7.91
C GLN A 324 1.95 12.76 7.61
N LYS A 325 2.99 13.30 8.26
CA LYS A 325 4.38 12.82 8.13
C LYS A 325 4.53 11.43 8.76
N TYR A 326 4.01 11.25 9.96
CA TYR A 326 4.07 9.99 10.72
C TYR A 326 3.34 8.85 10.01
N SER A 327 2.14 9.10 9.46
CA SER A 327 1.38 8.12 8.67
C SER A 327 1.94 7.88 7.26
N GLY A 328 2.97 8.62 6.83
CA GLY A 328 3.57 8.50 5.51
C GLY A 328 2.67 8.97 4.36
N ILE A 329 1.62 9.75 4.64
CA ILE A 329 0.74 10.36 3.64
C ILE A 329 1.35 11.64 3.08
N ALA A 330 2.03 12.44 3.92
CA ALA A 330 2.78 13.59 3.45
C ALA A 330 4.02 13.12 2.66
N PRO A 331 4.24 13.62 1.43
CA PRO A 331 5.45 13.31 0.69
C PRO A 331 6.70 13.89 1.36
N VAL A 332 7.86 13.39 0.94
CA VAL A 332 9.18 13.98 1.19
C VAL A 332 9.54 14.79 -0.05
N THR A 333 10.02 16.01 0.16
CA THR A 333 10.65 16.80 -0.88
C THR A 333 12.12 16.88 -0.53
N GLU A 334 12.94 16.29 -1.37
CA GLU A 334 14.39 16.35 -1.25
C GLU A 334 14.91 17.33 -2.30
N ARG A 335 15.69 18.31 -1.82
CA ARG A 335 16.30 19.34 -2.64
C ARG A 335 17.80 19.30 -2.44
N SER A 336 18.54 19.00 -3.50
CA SER A 336 19.96 19.35 -3.62
C SER A 336 20.09 20.56 -4.52
N GLY A 337 21.19 21.32 -4.45
CA GLY A 337 21.35 22.61 -5.14
C GLY A 337 21.00 22.64 -6.64
N LYS A 338 20.95 21.47 -7.32
CA LYS A 338 20.53 21.33 -8.72
C LYS A 338 19.31 20.42 -8.97
N LYS A 339 18.78 19.73 -7.94
CA LYS A 339 17.69 18.74 -8.11
C LYS A 339 16.63 18.91 -7.03
N CYS A 340 15.36 18.92 -7.42
CA CYS A 340 14.22 18.84 -6.52
C CYS A 340 13.39 17.62 -6.91
N TRP A 341 13.27 16.63 -6.02
CA TRP A 341 12.44 15.46 -6.25
C TRP A 341 11.46 15.24 -5.10
N VAL A 342 10.27 14.74 -5.43
CA VAL A 342 9.18 14.48 -4.48
C VAL A 342 8.88 13.00 -4.49
N HIS A 343 9.08 12.35 -3.36
CA HIS A 343 8.80 10.93 -3.20
C HIS A 343 7.95 10.66 -1.96
N TRP A 344 7.37 9.48 -1.89
CA TRP A 344 6.71 8.99 -0.68
C TRP A 344 7.69 8.69 0.45
N ARG A 345 7.21 8.81 1.70
CA ARG A 345 7.96 8.40 2.89
C ARG A 345 8.08 6.87 2.92
N TRP A 346 9.30 6.35 2.91
CA TRP A 346 9.54 4.91 2.96
C TRP A 346 9.34 4.35 4.37
N GLN A 347 9.93 4.99 5.36
CA GLN A 347 9.80 4.64 6.78
C GLN A 347 8.51 5.24 7.36
N CYS A 348 7.47 4.43 7.52
CA CYS A 348 6.29 4.77 8.31
C CYS A 348 5.50 3.49 8.68
N PRO A 349 4.58 3.55 9.65
CA PRO A 349 3.65 2.45 9.92
C PRO A 349 2.75 2.17 8.69
N LYS A 350 3.05 1.09 7.96
CA LYS A 350 2.38 0.74 6.69
C LYS A 350 0.86 0.57 6.89
N PHE A 351 0.45 -0.05 7.99
CA PHE A 351 -0.95 -0.25 8.32
C PHE A 351 -1.70 1.07 8.51
N LEU A 352 -1.09 2.04 9.20
CA LEU A 352 -1.67 3.37 9.41
C LEU A 352 -1.85 4.12 8.09
N ARG A 353 -0.83 4.09 7.22
CA ARG A 353 -0.90 4.66 5.87
C ARG A 353 -2.06 4.05 5.09
N GLN A 354 -2.13 2.72 5.10
CA GLN A 354 -3.17 1.97 4.41
C GLN A 354 -4.56 2.36 4.92
N THR A 355 -4.75 2.52 6.23
CA THR A 355 -6.01 2.99 6.83
C THR A 355 -6.50 4.30 6.20
N PHE A 356 -5.62 5.30 6.12
CA PHE A 356 -6.00 6.60 5.54
C PHE A 356 -6.27 6.52 4.03
N VAL A 357 -5.48 5.75 3.29
CA VAL A 357 -5.68 5.60 1.84
C VAL A 357 -6.97 4.85 1.51
N GLU A 358 -7.23 3.73 2.20
CA GLU A 358 -8.44 2.92 1.99
C GLU A 358 -9.69 3.73 2.36
N TRP A 359 -9.69 4.41 3.50
CA TRP A 359 -10.83 5.24 3.89
C TRP A 359 -11.04 6.44 2.96
N ALA A 360 -9.98 7.16 2.57
CA ALA A 360 -10.10 8.24 1.61
C ALA A 360 -10.72 7.77 0.29
N GLY A 361 -10.36 6.56 -0.19
CA GLY A 361 -11.00 5.95 -1.36
C GLY A 361 -12.50 5.72 -1.18
N GLN A 362 -12.93 5.24 -0.01
CA GLN A 362 -14.36 5.05 0.31
C GLN A 362 -15.17 6.36 0.32
N THR A 363 -14.52 7.49 0.60
CA THR A 363 -15.21 8.79 0.65
C THR A 363 -15.58 9.34 -0.74
N ILE A 364 -14.96 8.87 -1.82
CA ILE A 364 -15.12 9.42 -3.18
C ILE A 364 -16.59 9.45 -3.64
N ASN A 365 -17.34 8.39 -3.34
CA ASN A 365 -18.74 8.25 -3.73
C ASN A 365 -19.73 8.61 -2.61
N LYS A 366 -19.22 8.98 -1.42
CA LYS A 366 -20.03 9.18 -0.20
C LYS A 366 -19.95 10.60 0.34
N SER A 367 -18.95 11.38 -0.06
CA SER A 367 -18.80 12.81 0.24
C SER A 367 -18.67 13.59 -1.05
N PHE A 368 -19.45 14.66 -1.15
CA PHE A 368 -19.50 15.51 -2.33
C PHE A 368 -18.14 16.17 -2.63
N TRP A 369 -17.53 16.81 -1.62
CA TRP A 369 -16.26 17.50 -1.85
C TRP A 369 -15.12 16.52 -2.11
N ALA A 370 -15.13 15.35 -1.45
CA ALA A 370 -14.09 14.34 -1.61
C ALA A 370 -14.09 13.79 -3.04
N GLY A 371 -15.27 13.47 -3.58
CA GLY A 371 -15.44 13.06 -4.97
C GLY A 371 -15.03 14.14 -5.96
N ALA A 372 -15.40 15.40 -5.72
CA ALA A 372 -15.02 16.52 -6.57
C ALA A 372 -13.49 16.74 -6.59
N TYR A 373 -12.86 16.73 -5.41
CA TYR A 373 -11.41 16.88 -5.29
C TYR A 373 -10.65 15.73 -5.96
N TYR A 374 -11.11 14.48 -5.78
CA TYR A 374 -10.55 13.33 -6.46
C TYR A 374 -10.59 13.48 -7.99
N ARG A 375 -11.77 13.83 -8.56
CA ARG A 375 -11.92 14.03 -10.00
C ARG A 375 -11.03 15.17 -10.51
N GLN A 376 -10.91 16.26 -9.75
CA GLN A 376 -9.99 17.35 -10.09
C GLN A 376 -8.54 16.88 -10.16
N GLN A 377 -8.07 16.07 -9.20
CA GLN A 377 -6.71 15.53 -9.23
C GLN A 377 -6.49 14.58 -10.42
N ARG A 378 -7.50 13.76 -10.76
CA ARG A 378 -7.46 12.91 -11.96
C ARG A 378 -7.37 13.74 -13.25
N ALA A 379 -8.12 14.84 -13.33
CA ALA A 379 -8.08 15.75 -14.48
C ALA A 379 -6.71 16.46 -14.64
N LYS A 380 -5.95 16.64 -13.56
CA LYS A 380 -4.56 17.13 -13.59
C LYS A 380 -3.53 16.06 -14.00
N GLY A 381 -3.97 14.89 -14.45
CA GLY A 381 -3.08 13.77 -14.83
C GLY A 381 -2.57 12.93 -13.64
N SER A 382 -3.02 13.18 -12.41
CA SER A 382 -2.59 12.35 -11.27
C SER A 382 -3.11 10.92 -11.41
N SER A 383 -2.26 9.92 -11.17
CA SER A 383 -2.68 8.51 -11.10
C SER A 383 -3.77 8.29 -10.02
N TYR A 384 -4.53 7.19 -10.12
CA TYR A 384 -5.56 6.85 -9.12
C TYR A 384 -4.99 6.92 -7.69
N GLN A 385 -3.86 6.24 -7.48
CA GLN A 385 -3.23 6.14 -6.16
C GLN A 385 -2.71 7.50 -5.67
N ALA A 386 -2.17 8.34 -6.58
CA ALA A 386 -1.74 9.69 -6.22
C ALA A 386 -2.92 10.59 -5.83
N ALA A 387 -4.03 10.52 -6.57
CA ALA A 387 -5.24 11.28 -6.29
C ALA A 387 -5.87 10.87 -4.94
N VAL A 388 -5.96 9.57 -4.64
CA VAL A 388 -6.48 9.08 -3.34
C VAL A 388 -5.57 9.50 -2.19
N ARG A 389 -4.24 9.44 -2.33
CA ARG A 389 -3.32 9.93 -1.29
C ARG A 389 -3.43 11.43 -1.07
N ALA A 390 -3.57 12.22 -2.14
CA ALA A 390 -3.79 13.66 -2.04
C ALA A 390 -5.11 13.96 -1.31
N LEU A 391 -6.14 13.13 -1.51
CA LEU A 391 -7.41 13.21 -0.80
C LEU A 391 -7.23 12.84 0.68
N ALA A 392 -6.54 11.74 0.99
CA ALA A 392 -6.18 11.35 2.36
C ALA A 392 -5.41 12.46 3.10
N PHE A 393 -4.50 13.14 2.41
CA PHE A 393 -3.77 14.29 2.95
C PHE A 393 -4.73 15.40 3.41
N LYS A 394 -5.74 15.75 2.61
CA LYS A 394 -6.76 16.75 2.98
C LYS A 394 -7.62 16.26 4.15
N TRP A 395 -8.07 15.01 4.10
CA TRP A 395 -8.88 14.40 5.14
C TRP A 395 -8.21 14.41 6.52
N ILE A 396 -6.92 14.06 6.59
CA ILE A 396 -6.18 14.06 7.87
C ILE A 396 -6.24 15.44 8.53
N ARG A 397 -6.16 16.54 7.77
CA ARG A 397 -6.23 17.89 8.34
C ARG A 397 -7.59 18.22 8.92
N ILE A 398 -8.65 17.79 8.24
CA ILE A 398 -10.04 18.00 8.67
C ILE A 398 -10.28 17.19 9.94
N LEU A 399 -10.00 15.88 9.90
CA LEU A 399 -10.17 15.00 11.04
C LEU A 399 -9.32 15.40 12.23
N TYR A 400 -8.08 15.85 12.01
CA TYR A 400 -7.24 16.35 13.10
C TYR A 400 -7.89 17.51 13.84
N ARG A 401 -8.56 18.44 13.13
CA ARG A 401 -9.28 19.53 13.78
C ARG A 401 -10.49 19.01 14.54
N CYS A 402 -11.31 18.15 13.92
CA CYS A 402 -12.47 17.50 14.56
C CYS A 402 -12.08 16.73 15.83
N TRP A 403 -10.99 15.98 15.78
CA TRP A 403 -10.42 15.26 16.91
C TRP A 403 -9.97 16.22 18.00
N GLN A 404 -9.13 17.22 17.70
CA GLN A 404 -8.67 18.20 18.70
C GLN A 404 -9.82 18.93 19.42
N THR A 405 -10.90 19.27 18.71
CA THR A 405 -12.05 19.97 19.30
C THR A 405 -13.14 19.06 19.84
N GLY A 406 -13.03 17.73 19.67
CA GLY A 406 -14.10 16.79 20.04
C GLY A 406 -15.40 16.99 19.25
N THR A 407 -15.34 17.63 18.08
CA THR A 407 -16.53 17.95 17.27
C THR A 407 -16.66 16.96 16.12
N ARG A 408 -17.85 16.40 15.92
CA ARG A 408 -18.15 15.52 14.78
C ARG A 408 -17.93 16.25 13.46
N TYR A 409 -17.51 15.49 12.44
CA TYR A 409 -17.37 16.03 11.09
C TYR A 409 -18.74 16.37 10.50
N ASP A 410 -18.85 17.58 9.95
CA ASP A 410 -19.99 18.04 9.15
C ASP A 410 -19.48 18.61 7.81
N GLU A 411 -19.95 18.02 6.72
CA GLU A 411 -19.58 18.41 5.36
C GLU A 411 -20.01 19.84 5.02
N SER A 412 -21.13 20.31 5.56
CA SER A 412 -21.67 21.65 5.30
C SER A 412 -20.75 22.74 5.87
N ILE A 413 -20.23 22.52 7.07
CA ILE A 413 -19.27 23.43 7.72
C ILE A 413 -18.00 23.54 6.87
N TYR A 414 -17.50 22.41 6.38
CA TYR A 414 -16.30 22.38 5.55
C TYR A 414 -16.51 23.11 4.21
N LEU A 415 -17.61 22.85 3.52
CA LEU A 415 -17.96 23.51 2.25
C LEU A 415 -18.14 25.03 2.43
N ASN A 416 -18.79 25.46 3.51
CA ASN A 416 -18.94 26.88 3.83
C ASN A 416 -17.59 27.57 4.11
N ALA A 417 -16.68 26.88 4.80
CA ALA A 417 -15.33 27.39 5.04
C ALA A 417 -14.52 27.51 3.74
N LEU A 418 -14.67 26.59 2.79
CA LEU A 418 -14.06 26.68 1.46
C LEU A 418 -14.59 27.88 0.68
N ARG A 419 -15.93 28.07 0.66
CA ARG A 419 -16.57 29.21 -0.01
C ARG A 419 -16.08 30.55 0.55
N LYS A 420 -16.00 30.69 1.88
CA LYS A 420 -15.52 31.91 2.54
C LYS A 420 -14.06 32.26 2.22
N ARG A 421 -13.22 31.28 1.92
CA ARG A 421 -11.78 31.47 1.67
C ARG A 421 -11.44 31.76 0.20
N GLY A 422 -12.46 31.89 -0.68
CA GLY A 422 -12.24 32.09 -2.11
C GLY A 422 -11.44 30.96 -2.78
N SER A 423 -11.26 29.83 -2.09
CA SER A 423 -10.64 28.63 -2.67
C SER A 423 -11.69 28.05 -3.60
N PRO A 424 -11.48 28.04 -4.93
CA PRO A 424 -12.55 27.69 -5.84
C PRO A 424 -13.04 26.27 -5.51
N PRO A 425 -14.31 26.07 -5.13
CA PRO A 425 -14.95 24.83 -5.56
C PRO A 425 -14.88 24.95 -7.08
N SER A 426 -14.26 24.00 -7.78
CA SER A 426 -14.39 23.96 -9.24
C SER A 426 -15.84 23.55 -9.53
N TRP A 427 -16.73 24.51 -9.36
CA TRP A 427 -18.17 24.49 -9.45
C TRP A 427 -18.48 24.95 -10.86
N LYS A 428 -18.57 23.98 -11.77
CA LYS A 428 -19.61 24.02 -12.78
C LYS A 428 -20.38 22.72 -12.60
N PRO A 429 -21.58 22.72 -11.99
CA PRO A 429 -22.55 21.71 -12.37
C PRO A 429 -22.64 21.77 -13.91
N ARG A 430 -22.57 20.61 -14.59
CA ARG A 430 -22.99 20.57 -15.99
C ARG A 430 -24.38 21.20 -16.02
N ALA A 431 -24.54 22.29 -16.76
CA ALA A 431 -25.87 22.78 -17.10
C ALA A 431 -26.64 21.60 -17.68
N SER A 432 -27.82 21.31 -17.13
CA SER A 432 -28.78 20.47 -17.83
C SER A 432 -29.10 21.14 -19.17
N PRO A 433 -29.23 20.40 -20.28
CA PRO A 433 -29.58 20.99 -21.57
C PRO A 433 -31.08 21.29 -21.60
N LEU A 434 -31.53 22.24 -20.79
CA LEU A 434 -32.89 22.78 -20.81
C LEU A 434 -32.84 24.21 -20.27
N GLU A 435 -32.24 25.12 -21.04
CA GLU A 435 -32.50 26.56 -20.89
C GLU A 435 -32.03 27.25 -22.18
N THR A 436 -32.89 27.18 -23.19
CA THR A 436 -32.97 28.14 -24.29
C THR A 436 -34.37 28.00 -24.85
N LEU A 437 -35.28 28.86 -24.40
CA LEU A 437 -36.46 29.34 -25.12
C LEU A 437 -37.16 30.36 -24.22
N ASP A 438 -36.70 31.60 -24.32
CA ASP A 438 -37.53 32.76 -24.07
C ASP A 438 -38.59 32.86 -25.18
N GLY A 439 -39.83 33.11 -24.78
CA GLY A 439 -40.88 33.65 -25.63
C GLY A 439 -41.97 32.66 -26.04
N LEU A 440 -43.04 32.58 -25.24
CA LEU A 440 -44.41 32.85 -25.69
C LEU A 440 -45.37 32.83 -24.49
N THR A 441 -46.22 33.85 -24.47
CA THR A 441 -47.16 34.26 -23.45
C THR A 441 -48.41 33.40 -23.37
N GLN A 442 -48.98 33.34 -22.16
CA GLN A 442 -50.40 33.14 -21.80
C GLN A 442 -51.13 31.86 -22.26
N GLY A 443 -51.59 31.05 -21.30
CA GLY A 443 -52.70 30.13 -21.55
C GLY A 443 -52.92 29.02 -20.52
N VAL A 444 -53.78 29.28 -19.54
CA VAL A 444 -54.76 28.34 -18.95
C VAL A 444 -54.24 27.01 -18.36
N ILE A 445 -54.31 26.95 -17.03
CA ILE A 445 -54.25 25.73 -16.22
C ILE A 445 -55.45 24.82 -16.56
N ARG A 446 -55.19 23.62 -17.11
CA ARG A 446 -56.06 22.43 -16.96
C ARG A 446 -55.21 21.15 -16.91
N PRO A 447 -55.54 20.17 -16.03
CA PRO A 447 -54.76 18.95 -15.85
C PRO A 447 -55.09 17.93 -16.94
N PHE A 448 -54.07 17.47 -17.69
CA PHE A 448 -54.22 16.38 -18.65
C PHE A 448 -53.92 15.04 -17.97
N LYS A 449 -54.95 14.22 -17.82
CA LYS A 449 -54.88 12.79 -17.45
C LYS A 449 -54.18 12.01 -18.56
N LEU A 450 -53.15 11.23 -18.23
CA LEU A 450 -52.72 10.09 -19.04
C LEU A 450 -53.42 8.81 -18.56
N PRO A 451 -53.91 7.94 -19.46
CA PRO A 451 -54.56 6.69 -19.09
C PRO A 451 -53.55 5.56 -18.87
N GLY A 452 -53.70 4.91 -17.72
CA GLY A 452 -53.53 3.48 -17.45
C GLY A 452 -52.39 2.68 -18.11
N SER A 453 -51.36 2.37 -17.31
CA SER A 453 -51.05 0.97 -16.96
C SER A 453 -50.16 0.96 -15.72
N GLY A 454 -50.66 0.43 -14.62
CA GLY A 454 -49.95 0.38 -13.35
C GLY A 454 -48.83 -0.66 -13.32
N ARG A 455 -47.64 -0.24 -12.92
CA ARG A 455 -46.77 -0.96 -11.97
C ARG A 455 -45.57 -0.08 -11.61
N SER A 456 -45.47 0.20 -10.32
CA SER A 456 -44.29 0.79 -9.67
C SER A 456 -43.06 -0.09 -9.90
N ILE A 457 -42.03 0.46 -10.53
CA ILE A 457 -40.68 -0.11 -10.58
C ILE A 457 -39.75 0.88 -9.88
N ALA A 458 -39.76 0.86 -8.55
CA ALA A 458 -38.63 1.32 -7.76
C ALA A 458 -37.58 0.21 -7.74
N GLY A 459 -36.35 0.50 -8.17
CA GLY A 459 -35.21 -0.40 -8.03
C GLY A 459 -34.67 -0.97 -9.35
N LYS A 460 -34.14 -0.10 -10.20
CA LYS A 460 -33.11 -0.42 -11.21
C LYS A 460 -32.24 0.82 -11.41
N ALA A 461 -31.19 0.93 -10.61
CA ALA A 461 -30.02 1.68 -11.08
C ALA A 461 -29.28 0.70 -12.00
N ASP A 462 -29.46 0.94 -13.29
CA ASP A 462 -28.87 0.15 -14.35
C ASP A 462 -27.36 0.05 -14.17
N VAL A 463 -26.89 -1.19 -14.20
CA VAL A 463 -25.51 -1.54 -14.50
C VAL A 463 -25.27 -1.10 -15.94
N ILE A 464 -24.90 0.17 -16.11
CA ILE A 464 -24.14 0.56 -17.29
C ILE A 464 -22.83 -0.20 -17.15
N TYR A 465 -22.64 -1.22 -17.99
CA TYR A 465 -21.33 -1.72 -18.32
C TYR A 465 -20.51 -0.52 -18.82
N TRP A 466 -19.77 0.11 -17.92
CA TRP A 466 -18.58 0.82 -18.32
C TRP A 466 -17.69 -0.26 -18.92
N LEU A 467 -17.49 -0.22 -20.24
CA LEU A 467 -16.20 -0.54 -20.82
C LEU A 467 -15.20 0.36 -20.09
N GLN A 468 -14.79 -0.10 -18.90
CA GLN A 468 -13.57 0.36 -18.26
C GLN A 468 -12.50 -0.01 -19.27
N GLU A 469 -11.96 0.97 -19.98
CA GLU A 469 -10.56 0.86 -20.38
C GLU A 469 -9.81 0.54 -19.09
N LYS A 470 -9.49 -0.75 -18.92
CA LYS A 470 -8.61 -1.19 -17.83
C LYS A 470 -7.42 -0.23 -17.85
N PRO A 471 -6.95 0.29 -16.71
CA PRO A 471 -5.73 1.08 -16.71
C PRO A 471 -4.63 0.25 -17.37
N MET A 472 -4.20 0.69 -18.56
CA MET A 472 -3.25 -0.06 -19.36
C MET A 472 -1.92 -0.06 -18.61
N LYS A 473 -1.49 -1.25 -18.18
CA LYS A 473 -0.14 -1.44 -17.65
C LYS A 473 0.80 -1.42 -18.84
N ARG A 474 1.45 -0.28 -19.06
CA ARG A 474 2.43 -0.10 -20.14
C ARG A 474 3.82 -0.39 -19.60
N THR A 475 4.61 -1.15 -20.33
CA THR A 475 6.03 -1.36 -20.04
C THR A 475 6.81 -0.11 -20.38
N TRP A 476 7.72 0.31 -19.49
CA TRP A 476 8.73 1.31 -19.80
C TRP A 476 10.06 0.59 -19.93
N THR A 477 10.32 0.12 -21.14
CA THR A 477 11.60 -0.53 -21.46
C THR A 477 12.68 0.54 -21.48
N ILE A 478 13.71 0.36 -20.64
CA ILE A 478 14.86 1.26 -20.58
C ILE A 478 16.12 0.42 -20.79
N ILE A 479 16.98 0.86 -21.71
CA ILE A 479 18.29 0.26 -21.94
C ILE A 479 19.41 1.26 -21.70
N GLY A 480 20.57 0.74 -21.31
CA GLY A 480 21.78 1.52 -21.21
C GLY A 480 22.47 1.57 -22.57
N VAL A 481 22.89 2.75 -23.02
CA VAL A 481 23.58 2.96 -24.30
C VAL A 481 24.85 3.77 -24.09
N ALA A 482 25.84 3.60 -24.96
CA ALA A 482 27.08 4.36 -24.91
C ALA A 482 26.88 5.81 -25.40
N ASP A 483 26.09 5.97 -26.46
CA ASP A 483 25.78 7.26 -27.10
C ASP A 483 24.26 7.35 -27.32
N VAL A 484 23.62 8.20 -26.52
CA VAL A 484 22.16 8.35 -26.56
C VAL A 484 21.72 8.90 -27.91
N ALA A 485 22.39 9.89 -28.48
CA ALA A 485 21.96 10.50 -29.75
C ALA A 485 22.07 9.49 -30.90
N ARG A 486 23.16 8.73 -30.97
CA ARG A 486 23.36 7.70 -31.99
C ARG A 486 22.32 6.59 -31.89
N SER A 487 22.13 6.03 -30.70
CA SER A 487 21.17 4.93 -30.51
C SER A 487 19.73 5.43 -30.67
N PHE A 488 19.44 6.69 -30.30
CA PHE A 488 18.13 7.30 -30.50
C PHE A 488 17.76 7.37 -31.98
N LYS A 489 18.65 7.91 -32.81
CA LYS A 489 18.47 7.95 -34.26
C LYS A 489 18.30 6.55 -34.87
N TRP A 490 19.08 5.58 -34.39
CA TRP A 490 19.02 4.20 -34.87
C TRP A 490 17.64 3.58 -34.62
N TYR A 491 17.13 3.65 -33.39
CA TYR A 491 15.82 3.09 -33.04
C TYR A 491 14.66 3.86 -33.68
N GLN A 492 14.77 5.19 -33.86
CA GLN A 492 13.78 5.95 -34.63
C GLN A 492 13.69 5.46 -36.07
N SER A 493 14.84 5.21 -36.69
CA SER A 493 14.92 4.69 -38.06
C SER A 493 14.33 3.26 -38.14
N LEU A 494 14.58 2.41 -37.15
CA LEU A 494 14.03 1.05 -37.12
C LEU A 494 12.49 1.08 -37.06
N PHE A 495 11.92 1.89 -36.17
CA PHE A 495 10.47 1.99 -35.95
C PHE A 495 9.77 3.04 -36.81
N GLY A 496 10.43 3.62 -37.81
CA GLY A 496 9.83 4.60 -38.71
C GLY A 496 9.39 5.91 -38.03
N GLN A 497 9.96 6.21 -36.86
CA GLN A 497 9.63 7.42 -36.10
C GLN A 497 10.34 8.65 -36.68
N PRO A 498 9.74 9.85 -36.58
CA PRO A 498 10.37 11.07 -37.09
C PRO A 498 11.69 11.35 -36.37
N GLU A 499 12.73 11.73 -37.12
CA GLU A 499 14.04 12.05 -36.56
C GLU A 499 13.92 13.27 -35.64
N THR A 500 14.21 13.07 -34.36
CA THR A 500 14.23 14.13 -33.36
C THR A 500 15.46 13.98 -32.49
N LEU A 501 15.87 15.06 -31.82
CA LEU A 501 16.94 15.00 -30.84
C LEU A 501 16.41 14.49 -29.50
N PRO A 502 17.20 13.71 -28.74
CA PRO A 502 16.83 13.35 -27.38
C PRO A 502 16.68 14.61 -26.53
N ALA A 503 15.76 14.58 -25.56
CA ALA A 503 15.50 15.71 -24.69
C ALA A 503 16.73 16.11 -23.84
N HIS A 504 17.64 15.16 -23.59
CA HIS A 504 18.87 15.34 -22.85
C HIS A 504 20.02 14.51 -23.44
N ASP A 505 21.25 14.97 -23.29
CA ASP A 505 22.46 14.28 -23.80
C ASP A 505 22.66 12.88 -23.20
N TYR A 506 22.11 12.62 -22.02
CA TYR A 506 22.23 11.36 -21.28
C TYR A 506 20.91 10.55 -21.22
N PHE A 507 19.80 11.08 -21.76
CA PHE A 507 18.51 10.38 -21.74
C PHE A 507 17.61 10.78 -22.92
N GLY A 508 17.11 9.76 -23.64
CA GLY A 508 16.16 9.92 -24.74
C GLY A 508 14.93 9.04 -24.55
N GLN A 509 13.77 9.55 -24.95
CA GLN A 509 12.51 8.81 -24.96
C GLN A 509 11.93 8.77 -26.37
N ILE A 510 11.84 7.56 -26.94
CA ILE A 510 11.20 7.34 -28.23
C ILE A 510 9.73 7.05 -27.96
N VAL A 511 8.86 7.84 -28.57
CA VAL A 511 7.41 7.71 -28.46
C VAL A 511 6.82 7.32 -29.80
N ASP A 512 5.73 6.59 -29.75
CA ASP A 512 4.87 6.28 -30.88
C ASP A 512 3.93 7.46 -31.17
N THR A 513 3.24 7.38 -32.31
CA THR A 513 2.29 8.38 -32.81
C THR A 513 1.13 8.67 -31.86
N ASP A 514 0.73 7.70 -31.03
CA ASP A 514 -0.30 7.85 -30.00
C ASP A 514 0.23 8.47 -28.67
N GLY A 515 1.52 8.81 -28.63
CA GLY A 515 2.22 9.33 -27.45
C GLY A 515 2.67 8.25 -26.46
N THR A 516 2.55 6.97 -26.78
CA THR A 516 3.04 5.85 -25.98
C THR A 516 4.55 5.72 -26.09
N VAL A 517 5.22 5.40 -24.97
CA VAL A 517 6.67 5.21 -24.95
C VAL A 517 7.03 3.85 -25.54
N LEU A 518 7.82 3.84 -26.61
CA LEU A 518 8.34 2.63 -27.23
C LEU A 518 9.62 2.15 -26.53
N LEU A 519 10.58 3.06 -26.35
CA LEU A 519 11.88 2.74 -25.76
C LEU A 519 12.50 3.99 -25.11
N CYS A 520 13.07 3.81 -23.91
CA CYS A 520 13.91 4.81 -23.28
C CYS A 520 15.38 4.42 -23.39
N LEU A 521 16.22 5.37 -23.75
CA LEU A 521 17.66 5.22 -23.85
C LEU A 521 18.33 6.03 -22.75
N HIS A 522 19.23 5.42 -22.01
CA HIS A 522 19.95 6.07 -20.92
C HIS A 522 21.45 5.88 -21.09
N GLN A 523 22.25 6.93 -20.96
CA GLN A 523 23.70 6.80 -21.05
C GLN A 523 24.25 5.99 -19.87
N TRP A 524 25.09 4.99 -20.13
CA TRP A 524 25.78 4.26 -19.07
C TRP A 524 26.57 5.21 -18.16
N GLY A 525 26.50 4.99 -16.85
CA GLY A 525 27.27 5.72 -15.84
C GLY A 525 26.83 7.16 -15.58
N ALA A 526 25.81 7.68 -16.27
CA ALA A 526 25.36 9.08 -16.10
C ALA A 526 24.64 9.36 -14.76
N HIS A 527 24.19 8.32 -14.04
CA HIS A 527 23.55 8.40 -12.73
C HIS A 527 24.02 7.28 -11.79
N GLU A 528 23.94 7.48 -10.48
CA GLU A 528 24.23 6.49 -9.42
C GLU A 528 23.15 5.37 -9.36
N HIS A 529 22.87 4.74 -10.49
CA HIS A 529 22.05 3.55 -10.60
C HIS A 529 22.97 2.34 -10.74
N PRO A 530 23.11 1.48 -9.71
CA PRO A 530 23.98 0.31 -9.77
C PRO A 530 23.80 -0.58 -11.03
N PRO A 531 22.58 -0.79 -11.56
CA PRO A 531 22.37 -1.58 -12.79
C PRO A 531 22.83 -0.87 -14.08
N LEU A 532 23.03 0.45 -14.06
CA LEU A 532 23.48 1.26 -15.20
C LEU A 532 24.88 1.85 -14.97
N ALA A 533 25.62 1.34 -13.97
CA ALA A 533 26.84 1.99 -13.49
C ALA A 533 28.03 1.90 -14.45
N SER A 534 28.11 0.87 -15.30
CA SER A 534 29.20 0.73 -16.28
C SER A 534 28.87 -0.28 -17.37
N ARG A 535 29.15 0.08 -18.63
CA ARG A 535 29.08 -0.83 -19.79
C ARG A 535 30.04 -2.02 -19.69
N TYR A 536 31.08 -1.93 -18.86
CA TYR A 536 32.11 -2.98 -18.72
C TYR A 536 31.76 -4.06 -17.67
N ARG A 537 30.70 -3.85 -16.88
CA ARG A 537 30.21 -4.83 -15.90
C ARG A 537 28.91 -5.51 -16.33
N ALA A 538 28.27 -5.02 -17.38
CA ALA A 538 27.14 -5.67 -18.01
C ALA A 538 27.66 -6.34 -19.28
N GLU A 539 27.83 -7.66 -19.28
CA GLU A 539 27.86 -8.39 -20.55
C GLU A 539 26.43 -8.33 -21.12
N PRO A 540 26.21 -7.80 -22.34
CA PRO A 540 24.92 -7.92 -23.00
C PRO A 540 24.65 -9.42 -23.19
N GLY A 541 23.90 -10.00 -22.26
CA GLY A 541 23.77 -11.45 -22.16
C GLY A 541 23.08 -12.03 -23.39
N ASN A 542 23.50 -13.24 -23.78
CA ASN A 542 22.85 -14.13 -24.75
C ASN A 542 21.41 -14.56 -24.35
N GLY A 543 20.62 -13.71 -23.68
CA GLY A 543 19.29 -14.05 -23.16
C GLY A 543 18.39 -12.89 -22.71
N LEU A 544 18.74 -11.62 -22.99
CA LEU A 544 17.84 -10.48 -22.78
C LEU A 544 17.57 -9.81 -24.14
N LEU A 545 16.71 -10.44 -24.93
CA LEU A 545 16.21 -9.87 -26.19
C LEU A 545 15.23 -8.73 -25.90
N LEU A 546 15.40 -7.60 -26.59
CA LEU A 546 14.37 -6.57 -26.64
C LEU A 546 13.31 -7.02 -27.64
N PHE A 547 12.16 -7.45 -27.13
CA PHE A 547 11.08 -7.96 -27.96
C PHE A 547 10.03 -6.87 -28.22
N PHE A 548 9.88 -6.48 -29.49
CA PHE A 548 8.91 -5.49 -29.93
C PHE A 548 7.86 -6.13 -30.83
N ARG A 549 6.60 -5.75 -30.59
CA ARG A 549 5.48 -6.11 -31.46
C ARG A 549 5.01 -4.89 -32.22
N ILE A 550 4.91 -5.01 -33.53
CA ILE A 550 4.60 -3.90 -34.43
C ILE A 550 3.53 -4.30 -35.43
N ASP A 551 2.64 -3.37 -35.77
CA ASP A 551 1.60 -3.52 -36.78
C ASP A 551 2.10 -3.21 -38.20
N ASP A 552 3.27 -2.57 -38.35
CA ASP A 552 3.92 -2.20 -39.60
C ASP A 552 5.10 -3.13 -39.98
N PHE A 553 4.98 -4.43 -39.72
CA PHE A 553 6.07 -5.40 -39.87
C PHE A 553 6.75 -5.38 -41.25
N ASP A 554 5.96 -5.35 -42.33
CA ASP A 554 6.48 -5.38 -43.70
C ASP A 554 7.25 -4.09 -44.06
N ASP A 555 6.93 -2.97 -43.42
CA ASP A 555 7.65 -1.70 -43.58
C ASP A 555 8.89 -1.63 -42.69
N ALA A 556 8.88 -2.29 -41.53
CA ALA A 556 10.02 -2.35 -40.62
C ALA A 556 11.16 -3.22 -41.15
N LEU A 557 10.86 -4.29 -41.90
CA LEU A 557 11.88 -5.21 -42.41
C LEU A 557 12.89 -4.53 -43.38
N PRO A 558 12.48 -3.75 -44.39
CA PRO A 558 13.41 -2.98 -45.21
C PRO A 558 14.25 -1.97 -44.41
N ARG A 559 13.65 -1.31 -43.40
CA ARG A 559 14.37 -0.37 -42.52
C ARG A 559 15.44 -1.11 -41.71
N ALA A 560 15.11 -2.27 -41.16
CA ALA A 560 16.05 -3.14 -40.47
C ALA A 560 17.23 -3.53 -41.37
N ARG A 561 16.98 -3.95 -42.61
CA ARG A 561 18.05 -4.30 -43.57
C ARG A 561 18.93 -3.13 -43.96
N ALA A 562 18.42 -1.90 -43.91
CA ALA A 562 19.24 -0.70 -44.15
C ALA A 562 20.13 -0.34 -42.95
N LEU A 563 19.78 -0.79 -41.73
CA LEU A 563 20.46 -0.44 -40.49
C LEU A 563 21.60 -1.40 -40.10
N VAL A 564 21.58 -2.63 -40.62
CA VAL A 564 22.58 -3.66 -40.29
C VAL A 564 23.08 -4.37 -41.56
N ALA A 565 24.31 -4.87 -41.52
CA ALA A 565 24.90 -5.60 -42.65
C ALA A 565 24.24 -6.99 -42.89
N GLY A 566 23.63 -7.55 -41.86
CA GLY A 566 22.88 -8.81 -41.90
C GLY A 566 21.99 -8.94 -40.67
N LEU A 567 20.87 -9.63 -40.82
CA LEU A 567 19.99 -9.99 -39.71
C LEU A 567 20.62 -11.15 -38.92
N GLU A 568 20.40 -11.18 -37.60
CA GLU A 568 20.79 -12.31 -36.77
C GLU A 568 19.85 -13.50 -37.01
N GLU A 569 18.58 -13.20 -37.31
CA GLU A 569 17.58 -14.19 -37.72
C GLU A 569 16.73 -13.62 -38.87
N GLU A 570 16.67 -14.35 -39.98
CA GLU A 570 15.86 -13.98 -41.13
C GLU A 570 14.35 -14.18 -40.84
N PRO A 571 13.46 -13.39 -41.47
CA PRO A 571 12.02 -13.43 -41.21
C PRO A 571 11.45 -14.84 -41.33
N ASN A 572 10.90 -15.35 -40.24
CA ASN A 572 10.24 -16.66 -40.19
C ASN A 572 8.97 -16.60 -39.33
N VAL A 573 8.12 -17.63 -39.46
CA VAL A 573 6.88 -17.72 -38.66
C VAL A 573 7.17 -18.54 -37.41
N ASN A 574 6.99 -17.93 -36.25
CA ASN A 574 7.14 -18.63 -34.97
C ASN A 574 5.99 -19.64 -34.81
N PRO A 575 6.28 -20.95 -34.63
CA PRO A 575 5.25 -21.99 -34.58
C PRO A 575 4.34 -21.90 -33.35
N ASN A 576 4.77 -21.21 -32.28
CA ASN A 576 3.99 -21.09 -31.05
C ASN A 576 3.02 -19.91 -31.07
N THR A 577 3.39 -18.81 -31.73
CA THR A 577 2.58 -17.59 -31.78
C THR A 577 1.87 -17.41 -33.13
N GLY A 578 2.34 -18.10 -34.17
CA GLY A 578 1.87 -17.95 -35.55
C GLY A 578 2.27 -16.61 -36.19
N THR A 579 3.08 -15.78 -35.54
CA THR A 579 3.47 -14.46 -36.04
C THR A 579 4.80 -14.51 -36.76
N LYS A 580 4.99 -13.66 -37.79
CA LYS A 580 6.31 -13.47 -38.41
C LYS A 580 7.21 -12.71 -37.45
N GLU A 581 8.47 -13.13 -37.35
CA GLU A 581 9.48 -12.45 -36.54
C GLU A 581 10.87 -12.50 -37.21
N PHE A 582 11.71 -11.50 -36.89
CA PHE A 582 13.13 -11.43 -37.27
C PHE A 582 13.95 -10.79 -36.15
N ALA A 583 15.25 -11.06 -36.14
CA ALA A 583 16.17 -10.51 -35.14
C ALA A 583 17.34 -9.75 -35.77
N LEU A 584 17.78 -8.68 -35.10
CA LEU A 584 18.94 -7.87 -35.47
C LEU A 584 19.70 -7.37 -34.24
N ARG A 585 20.92 -6.85 -34.44
CA ARG A 585 21.68 -6.18 -33.37
C ARG A 585 21.58 -4.67 -33.44
N ASP A 586 21.46 -4.06 -32.27
CA ASP A 586 21.59 -2.62 -32.12
C ASP A 586 23.07 -2.17 -32.00
N PRO A 587 23.36 -0.85 -32.00
CA PRO A 587 24.73 -0.34 -31.92
C PRO A 587 25.49 -0.69 -30.64
N ASP A 588 24.79 -1.03 -29.56
CA ASP A 588 25.34 -1.38 -28.26
C ASP A 588 25.42 -2.92 -28.05
N GLY A 589 25.01 -3.70 -29.05
CA GLY A 589 25.14 -5.17 -29.10
C GLY A 589 23.94 -5.95 -28.57
N TYR A 590 22.82 -5.28 -28.26
CA TYR A 590 21.58 -5.93 -27.85
C TYR A 590 20.94 -6.69 -29.00
N TYR A 591 20.40 -7.88 -28.71
CA TYR A 591 19.51 -8.57 -29.64
C TYR A 591 18.13 -7.91 -29.59
N VAL A 592 17.68 -7.40 -30.73
CA VAL A 592 16.35 -6.82 -30.92
C VAL A 592 15.53 -7.81 -31.72
N MET A 593 14.42 -8.28 -31.17
CA MET A 593 13.45 -9.14 -31.83
C MET A 593 12.24 -8.32 -32.22
N VAL A 594 11.86 -8.37 -33.49
CA VAL A 594 10.70 -7.66 -34.04
C VAL A 594 9.69 -8.70 -34.52
N SER A 595 8.48 -8.65 -33.98
CA SER A 595 7.40 -9.61 -34.29
C SER A 595 6.15 -8.87 -34.75
N ALA A 596 5.42 -9.44 -35.71
CA ALA A 596 4.16 -8.88 -36.18
C ALA A 596 3.10 -8.85 -35.06
N LEU A 597 2.28 -7.79 -35.03
CA LEU A 597 1.20 -7.64 -34.06
C LEU A 597 0.07 -8.63 -34.32
N ASP A 598 -0.24 -8.89 -35.58
CA ASP A 598 -1.24 -9.88 -35.98
C ASP A 598 -0.54 -11.07 -36.68
N PRO A 599 -1.08 -12.29 -36.56
CA PRO A 599 -0.62 -13.41 -37.39
C PRO A 599 -0.84 -13.05 -38.88
N PRO A 600 0.10 -13.45 -39.77
CA PRO A 600 0.05 -13.13 -41.19
C PRO A 600 -1.15 -13.74 -41.92
#